data_AF-A0A1V3IX47-F1
#
_entry.id   AF-A0A1V3IX47-F1
#
_cell.length_a   1.000
_cell.length_b   1.000
_cell.length_c   1.000
_cell.angle_alpha   90.00
_cell.angle_beta   90.00
_cell.angle_gamma   90.00
#
_symmetry.space_group_name_H-M   'P 1'
#
loop_
_entity.id
_entity.type
_entity.pdbx_description
1 polymer ?
#
loop_
_entity_poly.entity_id
_entity_poly.type
_entity_poly.pdbx_seq_one_letter_code
_entity_poly.pdbx_strand_id
1 'polypeptide(L)'
;MFNVTAIQKAENQLKTHSQFFPKAQADVLKSLLASEESSYVCELIDSIAQKIESMPSTYETDGQGENALAILHYFGGACDFYITEKDIEDGQNQAFGLGYICFPELGYISLPELFRSPYIELDLHFTPQPVGKLRKELLKRVGL
;
A
#
# COMPACT_ATOMS: atom_id res chain seq x y z
N MET A 1 0.21 0.02 -30.56
CA MET A 1 -1.13 -0.61 -30.52
C MET A 1 -1.40 -0.90 -29.05
N PHE A 2 -2.43 -0.29 -28.45
CA PHE A 2 -2.75 -0.48 -27.04
C PHE A 2 -3.10 -1.95 -26.77
N ASN A 3 -2.46 -2.58 -25.78
CA ASN A 3 -2.78 -3.95 -25.38
C ASN A 3 -4.08 -3.93 -24.57
N VAL A 4 -5.21 -4.04 -25.27
CA VAL A 4 -6.57 -3.98 -24.70
C VAL A 4 -6.75 -4.97 -23.55
N THR A 5 -6.15 -6.16 -23.63
CA THR A 5 -6.21 -7.18 -22.58
C THR A 5 -5.49 -6.74 -21.31
N ALA A 6 -4.33 -6.08 -21.42
CA ALA A 6 -3.57 -5.58 -20.28
C ALA A 6 -4.31 -4.43 -19.58
N ILE A 7 -4.90 -3.50 -20.35
CA ILE A 7 -5.70 -2.40 -19.80
C ILE A 7 -6.91 -2.94 -19.05
N GLN A 8 -7.64 -3.89 -19.64
CA GLN A 8 -8.80 -4.50 -18.99
C GLN A 8 -8.42 -5.23 -17.69
N LYS A 9 -7.26 -5.91 -17.66
CA LYS A 9 -6.71 -6.52 -16.45
C LYS A 9 -6.44 -5.47 -15.38
N ALA A 10 -5.77 -4.38 -15.72
CA ALA A 10 -5.44 -3.29 -14.80
C ALA A 10 -6.70 -2.62 -14.22
N GLU A 11 -7.72 -2.35 -15.05
CA GLU A 11 -9.00 -1.82 -14.57
C GLU A 11 -9.70 -2.78 -13.58
N ASN A 12 -9.64 -4.08 -13.87
CA ASN A 12 -10.20 -5.10 -12.97
C ASN A 12 -9.43 -5.16 -11.64
N GLN A 13 -8.10 -5.03 -11.66
CA GLN A 13 -7.27 -4.99 -10.46
C GLN A 13 -7.58 -3.77 -9.58
N LEU A 14 -7.70 -2.57 -10.18
CA LEU A 14 -8.11 -1.37 -9.45
C LEU A 14 -9.49 -1.54 -8.79
N LYS A 15 -10.41 -2.26 -9.44
CA LYS A 15 -11.73 -2.55 -8.88
C LYS A 15 -11.65 -3.57 -7.74
N THR A 16 -10.99 -4.71 -7.97
CA THR A 16 -10.90 -5.83 -7.01
C THR A 16 -10.16 -5.45 -5.74
N HIS A 17 -9.15 -4.59 -5.84
CA HIS A 17 -8.33 -4.16 -4.71
C HIS A 17 -8.61 -2.72 -4.28
N SER A 18 -9.79 -2.17 -4.63
CA SER A 18 -10.13 -0.77 -4.39
C SER A 18 -9.95 -0.33 -2.93
N GLN A 19 -10.11 -1.24 -1.97
CA GLN A 19 -9.89 -0.99 -0.54
C GLN A 19 -8.44 -0.70 -0.14
N PHE A 20 -7.45 -0.90 -1.04
CA PHE A 20 -6.04 -0.60 -0.83
C PHE A 20 -5.55 0.60 -1.65
N PHE A 21 -6.40 1.23 -2.46
CA PHE A 21 -6.02 2.40 -3.25
C PHE A 21 -6.74 3.64 -2.75
N PRO A 22 -6.01 4.74 -2.43
CA PRO A 22 -6.63 6.05 -2.27
C PRO A 22 -7.40 6.41 -3.54
N LYS A 23 -8.68 6.80 -3.38
CA LYS A 23 -9.61 6.97 -4.51
C LYS A 23 -9.08 7.93 -5.58
N ALA A 24 -8.55 9.08 -5.18
CA ALA A 24 -8.04 10.08 -6.11
C ALA A 24 -6.86 9.52 -6.94
N GLN A 25 -5.96 8.78 -6.31
CA GLN A 25 -4.83 8.15 -6.99
C GLN A 25 -5.30 7.04 -7.95
N ALA A 26 -6.28 6.22 -7.55
CA ALA A 26 -6.88 5.21 -8.43
C ALA A 26 -7.53 5.84 -9.68
N ASP A 27 -8.23 6.97 -9.51
CA ASP A 27 -8.85 7.69 -10.62
C ASP A 27 -7.79 8.24 -11.60
N VAL A 28 -6.66 8.74 -11.07
CA VAL A 28 -5.50 9.17 -11.90
C VAL A 28 -4.90 7.99 -12.65
N LEU A 29 -4.58 6.88 -11.96
CA LEU A 29 -4.06 5.67 -12.59
C LEU A 29 -4.97 5.16 -13.71
N LYS A 30 -6.29 5.16 -13.47
CA LYS A 30 -7.28 4.79 -14.49
C LYS A 30 -7.24 5.72 -15.70
N SER A 31 -7.08 7.03 -15.50
CA SER A 31 -6.97 7.97 -16.62
C SER A 31 -5.72 7.74 -17.46
N LEU A 32 -4.60 7.35 -16.83
CA LEU A 32 -3.33 7.09 -17.52
C LEU A 32 -3.34 5.78 -18.32
N LEU A 33 -4.27 4.86 -18.07
CA LEU A 33 -4.45 3.65 -18.89
C LEU A 33 -4.84 3.98 -20.34
N ALA A 34 -5.39 5.17 -20.62
CA ALA A 34 -5.70 5.65 -21.96
C ALA A 34 -4.60 6.56 -22.56
N SER A 35 -3.47 6.72 -21.87
CA SER A 35 -2.35 7.57 -22.29
C SER A 35 -1.24 6.78 -23.00
N GLU A 36 -0.23 7.47 -23.51
CA GLU A 36 0.98 6.85 -24.09
C GLU A 36 1.76 6.00 -23.06
N GLU A 37 1.56 6.23 -21.78
CA GLU A 37 2.21 5.51 -20.67
C GLU A 37 1.46 4.24 -20.24
N SER A 38 0.37 3.87 -20.94
CA SER A 38 -0.53 2.79 -20.52
C SER A 38 0.18 1.48 -20.19
N SER A 39 1.22 1.11 -20.95
CA SER A 39 1.96 -0.13 -20.73
C SER A 39 2.65 -0.15 -19.36
N TYR A 40 3.31 0.96 -19.02
CA TYR A 40 3.99 1.12 -17.73
C TYR A 40 2.99 1.15 -16.56
N VAL A 41 1.87 1.85 -16.75
CA VAL A 41 0.81 1.94 -15.73
C VAL A 41 0.17 0.58 -15.48
N CYS A 42 -0.05 -0.23 -16.52
CA CYS A 42 -0.50 -1.62 -16.38
C CYS A 42 0.47 -2.45 -15.54
N GLU A 43 1.79 -2.33 -15.79
CA GLU A 43 2.82 -3.05 -15.02
C GLU A 43 2.86 -2.60 -13.56
N LEU A 44 2.71 -1.30 -13.30
CA LEU A 44 2.63 -0.77 -11.94
C LEU A 44 1.42 -1.32 -11.18
N ILE A 45 0.23 -1.25 -11.77
CA ILE A 45 -1.00 -1.77 -11.14
C ILE A 45 -0.88 -3.28 -10.89
N ASP A 46 -0.34 -4.02 -11.85
CA ASP A 46 -0.14 -5.47 -11.70
C ASP A 46 0.85 -5.79 -10.58
N SER A 47 1.95 -5.04 -10.48
CA SER A 47 2.93 -5.21 -9.41
C SER A 47 2.32 -4.96 -8.02
N ILE A 48 1.50 -3.91 -7.88
CA ILE A 48 0.81 -3.62 -6.62
C ILE A 48 -0.24 -4.69 -6.30
N ALA A 49 -1.04 -5.11 -7.28
CA ALA A 49 -2.03 -6.17 -7.09
C ALA A 49 -1.38 -7.48 -6.62
N GLN A 50 -0.26 -7.88 -7.24
CA GLN A 50 0.51 -9.05 -6.82
C GLN A 50 1.01 -8.93 -5.37
N LYS A 51 1.51 -7.75 -4.96
CA LYS A 51 1.90 -7.49 -3.56
C LYS A 51 0.71 -7.64 -2.61
N ILE A 52 -0.48 -7.15 -2.97
CA ILE A 52 -1.69 -7.27 -2.16
C ILE A 52 -2.14 -8.73 -2.06
N GLU A 53 -2.11 -9.48 -3.16
CA GLU A 53 -2.48 -10.88 -3.20
C GLU A 53 -1.53 -11.73 -2.35
N SER A 54 -0.21 -11.49 -2.46
CA SER A 54 0.81 -12.19 -1.68
C SER A 54 0.99 -11.66 -0.25
N MET A 55 0.28 -10.59 0.12
CA MET A 55 0.40 -10.00 1.46
C MET A 55 -0.03 -11.03 2.51
N PRO A 56 0.75 -11.22 3.59
CA PRO A 56 0.34 -12.05 4.71
C PRO A 56 -1.03 -11.65 5.26
N SER A 57 -1.81 -12.65 5.64
CA SER A 57 -3.09 -12.49 6.33
C SER A 57 -2.88 -12.31 7.84
N THR A 58 -3.95 -11.98 8.56
CA THR A 58 -3.92 -11.80 10.02
C THR A 58 -3.20 -12.95 10.73
N TYR A 59 -2.22 -12.61 11.56
CA TYR A 59 -1.38 -13.52 12.35
C TYR A 59 -0.32 -14.32 11.58
N GLU A 60 -0.22 -14.21 10.24
CA GLU A 60 0.80 -14.92 9.48
C GLU A 60 2.23 -14.36 9.67
N THR A 61 2.36 -13.14 10.23
CA THR A 61 3.66 -12.58 10.63
C THR A 61 3.94 -12.67 12.13
N ASP A 62 3.10 -13.38 12.88
CA ASP A 62 3.32 -13.56 14.32
C ASP A 62 4.68 -14.22 14.61
N GLY A 63 5.35 -13.74 15.67
CA GLY A 63 6.70 -14.15 16.03
C GLY A 63 7.84 -13.62 15.13
N GLN A 64 7.55 -12.94 14.01
CA GLN A 64 8.60 -12.35 13.16
C GLN A 64 9.15 -11.02 13.71
N GLY A 65 8.32 -10.29 14.47
CA GLY A 65 8.70 -9.03 15.11
C GLY A 65 9.26 -8.01 14.11
N GLU A 66 10.45 -7.47 14.40
CA GLU A 66 11.13 -6.50 13.53
C GLU A 66 11.54 -7.05 12.15
N ASN A 67 11.50 -8.37 11.95
CA ASN A 67 11.83 -9.01 10.68
C ASN A 67 10.62 -9.13 9.74
N ALA A 68 9.40 -8.86 10.22
CA ALA A 68 8.22 -8.85 9.36
C ALA A 68 8.42 -7.85 8.22
N LEU A 69 8.08 -8.26 7.00
CA LEU A 69 8.22 -7.41 5.82
C LEU A 69 7.02 -6.47 5.71
N ALA A 70 7.28 -5.17 5.64
CA ALA A 70 6.30 -4.23 5.11
C ALA A 70 6.16 -4.47 3.61
N ILE A 71 4.93 -4.67 3.14
CA ILE A 71 4.56 -4.98 1.76
C ILE A 71 4.08 -3.76 1.00
N LEU A 72 3.27 -2.90 1.65
CA LEU A 72 2.80 -1.62 1.10
C LEU A 72 3.31 -0.46 1.96
N HIS A 73 3.36 0.72 1.35
CA HIS A 73 3.68 1.97 2.01
C HIS A 73 2.72 3.06 1.54
N TYR A 74 2.13 3.78 2.48
CA TYR A 74 1.39 5.00 2.23
C TYR A 74 2.09 6.17 2.90
N PHE A 75 2.07 7.34 2.26
CA PHE A 75 2.72 8.53 2.79
C PHE A 75 1.90 9.78 2.49
N GLY A 76 2.12 10.83 3.29
CA GLY A 76 1.52 12.13 3.09
C GLY A 76 1.59 13.01 4.33
N GLY A 77 1.79 14.32 4.16
CA GLY A 77 1.79 15.27 5.28
C GLY A 77 2.79 14.94 6.40
N ALA A 78 3.99 14.49 6.03
CA ALA A 78 5.05 14.00 6.95
C ALA A 78 4.68 12.75 7.77
N CYS A 79 3.62 12.03 7.39
CA CYS A 79 3.26 10.73 7.94
C CYS A 79 3.66 9.60 6.99
N ASP A 80 3.98 8.42 7.55
CA ASP A 80 4.30 7.20 6.82
C ASP A 80 3.51 6.03 7.43
N PHE A 81 2.96 5.14 6.61
CA PHE A 81 2.21 3.97 7.04
C PHE A 81 2.67 2.76 6.24
N TYR A 82 3.35 1.82 6.88
CA TYR A 82 3.89 0.61 6.27
C TYR A 82 3.04 -0.59 6.67
N ILE A 83 2.48 -1.32 5.70
CA ILE A 83 1.57 -2.44 5.96
C ILE A 83 2.31 -3.77 5.87
N THR A 84 2.20 -4.63 6.88
CA THR A 84 2.75 -5.99 6.88
C THR A 84 1.70 -7.05 6.61
N GLU A 85 0.48 -6.88 7.13
CA GLU A 85 -0.61 -7.85 6.98
C GLU A 85 -1.89 -7.18 6.48
N LYS A 86 -2.62 -7.89 5.63
CA LYS A 86 -4.02 -7.59 5.33
C LYS A 86 -4.91 -8.32 6.32
N ASP A 87 -5.90 -7.62 6.87
CA ASP A 87 -6.90 -8.26 7.71
C ASP A 87 -7.90 -9.11 6.90
N ILE A 88 -8.15 -10.34 7.31
CA ILE A 88 -9.11 -11.24 6.65
C ILE A 88 -10.52 -11.18 7.24
N GLU A 89 -10.75 -10.40 8.30
CA GLU A 89 -12.09 -10.19 8.85
C GLU A 89 -13.02 -9.44 7.88
N ASP A 90 -14.33 -9.63 8.06
CA ASP A 90 -15.37 -9.18 7.14
C ASP A 90 -15.20 -7.70 6.75
N GLY A 91 -14.93 -7.47 5.47
CA GLY A 91 -14.87 -6.15 4.86
C GLY A 91 -13.48 -5.54 4.66
N GLN A 92 -12.37 -6.18 5.09
CA GLN A 92 -10.98 -5.68 4.87
C GLN A 92 -10.85 -4.17 5.19
N ASN A 93 -11.37 -3.75 6.35
CA ASN A 93 -11.40 -2.33 6.72
C ASN A 93 -10.12 -1.86 7.42
N GLN A 94 -9.25 -2.81 7.78
CA GLN A 94 -8.00 -2.54 8.48
C GLN A 94 -6.87 -3.41 7.94
N ALA A 95 -5.66 -3.04 8.32
CA ALA A 95 -4.42 -3.75 8.03
C ALA A 95 -3.47 -3.60 9.21
N PHE A 96 -2.54 -4.52 9.41
CA PHE A 96 -1.55 -4.42 10.48
C PHE A 96 -0.24 -3.86 9.92
N GLY A 97 0.44 -3.00 10.68
CA GLY A 97 1.66 -2.39 10.21
C GLY A 97 2.27 -1.34 11.13
N LEU A 98 3.29 -0.64 10.61
CA LEU A 98 3.98 0.45 11.28
C LEU A 98 3.42 1.80 10.82
N GLY A 99 2.75 2.52 11.71
CA GLY A 99 2.32 3.89 11.49
C GLY A 99 3.29 4.90 12.07
N TYR A 100 3.50 6.01 11.38
CA TYR A 100 4.26 7.16 11.82
C TYR A 100 3.47 8.44 11.54
N ILE A 101 3.05 9.11 12.60
CA ILE A 101 2.44 10.45 12.54
C ILE A 101 3.34 11.42 13.31
N CYS A 102 3.67 11.09 14.56
CA CYS A 102 4.66 11.80 15.36
C CYS A 102 5.70 10.85 15.97
N PHE A 103 5.38 9.57 16.06
CA PHE A 103 6.24 8.52 16.60
C PHE A 103 5.92 7.19 15.90
N PRO A 104 6.92 6.32 15.65
CA PRO A 104 6.68 5.06 14.95
C PRO A 104 6.08 4.00 15.89
N GLU A 105 4.88 3.53 15.56
CA GLU A 105 4.10 2.57 16.35
C GLU A 105 3.56 1.43 15.48
N LEU A 106 3.66 0.20 15.98
CA LEU A 106 3.06 -0.99 15.36
C LEU A 106 1.62 -1.13 15.84
N GLY A 107 0.69 -1.35 14.92
CA GLY A 107 -0.71 -1.54 15.26
C GLY A 107 -1.61 -1.73 14.05
N TYR A 108 -2.91 -1.79 14.33
CA TYR A 108 -3.94 -1.81 13.29
C TYR A 108 -4.14 -0.41 12.72
N ILE A 109 -4.20 -0.33 11.39
CA ILE A 109 -4.37 0.87 10.60
C ILE A 109 -5.69 0.74 9.84
N SER A 110 -6.62 1.66 10.08
CA SER A 110 -7.87 1.73 9.32
C SER A 110 -7.62 2.34 7.94
N LEU A 111 -7.78 1.55 6.87
CA LEU A 111 -7.62 2.04 5.50
C LEU A 111 -8.69 3.07 5.12
N PRO A 112 -9.99 2.89 5.47
CA PRO A 112 -11.01 3.91 5.24
C PRO A 112 -10.70 5.24 5.92
N GLU A 113 -10.20 5.23 7.17
CA GLU A 113 -9.80 6.47 7.86
C GLU A 113 -8.59 7.11 7.20
N LEU A 114 -7.58 6.30 6.88
CA LEU A 114 -6.37 6.75 6.20
C LEU A 114 -6.69 7.46 4.87
N PHE A 115 -7.61 6.89 4.08
CA PHE A 115 -8.00 7.41 2.78
C PHE A 115 -9.03 8.55 2.83
N ARG A 116 -9.54 8.93 4.02
CA ARG A 116 -10.29 10.20 4.17
C ARG A 116 -9.39 11.42 3.99
N SER A 117 -8.08 11.27 4.27
CA SER A 117 -7.12 12.33 4.01
C SER A 117 -6.82 12.40 2.51
N PRO A 118 -7.05 13.55 1.85
CA PRO A 118 -6.78 13.70 0.41
C PRO A 118 -5.28 13.74 0.07
N TYR A 119 -4.40 13.78 1.08
CA TYR A 119 -2.96 13.92 0.92
C TYR A 119 -2.21 12.60 1.10
N ILE A 120 -2.91 11.50 1.41
CA ILE A 120 -2.30 10.18 1.53
C ILE A 120 -2.28 9.51 0.17
N GLU A 121 -1.10 9.06 -0.24
CA GLU A 121 -0.86 8.35 -1.48
C GLU A 121 -0.26 6.97 -1.19
N LEU A 122 -0.59 5.97 -2.01
CA LEU A 122 0.14 4.71 -2.06
C LEU A 122 1.46 4.91 -2.81
N ASP A 123 2.56 4.48 -2.22
CA ASP A 123 3.86 4.48 -2.88
C ASP A 123 3.95 3.35 -3.92
N LEU A 124 3.85 3.74 -5.19
CA LEU A 124 3.86 2.83 -6.34
C LEU A 124 5.22 2.14 -6.56
N HIS A 125 6.29 2.63 -5.93
CA HIS A 125 7.66 2.13 -6.11
C HIS A 125 8.24 1.49 -4.84
N PHE A 126 7.44 1.40 -3.78
CA PHE A 126 7.89 0.83 -2.52
C PHE A 126 8.36 -0.61 -2.70
N THR A 127 9.57 -0.90 -2.21
CA THR A 127 10.15 -2.24 -2.19
C THR A 127 10.00 -2.83 -0.79
N PRO A 128 9.42 -4.04 -0.65
CA PRO A 128 9.23 -4.65 0.65
C PRO A 128 10.53 -4.76 1.44
N GLN A 129 10.47 -4.40 2.72
CA GLN A 129 11.63 -4.42 3.60
C GLN A 129 11.24 -4.61 5.07
N PRO A 130 12.16 -5.08 5.93
CA PRO A 130 11.85 -5.35 7.33
C PRO A 130 11.38 -4.11 8.08
N VAL A 131 10.31 -4.25 8.86
CA VAL A 131 9.75 -3.16 9.67
C VAL A 131 10.77 -2.59 10.65
N GLY A 132 11.66 -3.40 11.21
CA GLY A 132 12.72 -2.93 12.11
C GLY A 132 13.67 -1.93 11.45
N LYS A 133 13.94 -2.10 10.14
CA LYS A 133 14.76 -1.14 9.38
C LYS A 133 14.02 0.18 9.22
N LEU A 134 12.76 0.13 8.77
CA LEU A 134 11.89 1.30 8.59
C LEU A 134 11.70 2.07 9.89
N ARG A 135 11.44 1.36 10.99
CA ARG A 135 11.29 1.95 12.32
C ARG A 135 12.53 2.71 12.76
N LYS A 136 13.73 2.16 12.54
CA LYS A 136 15.00 2.85 12.83
C LYS A 136 15.19 4.10 11.97
N GLU A 137 14.77 4.07 10.72
CA GLU A 137 14.83 5.25 9.83
C GLU A 137 13.87 6.35 10.30
N LEU A 138 12.67 5.97 10.76
CA LEU A 138 11.70 6.91 11.32
C LEU A 138 12.13 7.50 12.67
N LEU A 139 12.71 6.71 13.57
CA LEU A 139 13.24 7.19 14.86
C LEU A 139 14.31 8.28 14.68
N LYS A 140 15.19 8.12 13.67
CA LYS A 140 16.18 9.15 13.33
C LYS A 140 15.55 10.50 12.98
N ARG A 141 14.34 10.52 12.41
CA ARG A 141 13.63 11.76 12.06
C ARG A 141 13.19 12.55 13.30
N VAL A 142 13.04 11.88 14.44
CA VAL A 142 12.68 12.50 15.72
C VAL A 142 13.86 12.60 16.71
N GLY A 143 15.08 12.32 16.24
CA GLY A 143 16.31 12.43 17.04
C GLY A 143 16.56 11.27 18.00
N LEU A 144 15.99 10.08 17.71
CA LEU A 144 16.15 8.85 18.50
C LEU A 144 16.89 7.75 17.73
#